data_AF-A0A3D0LUV7-F1
#
_entry.id   AF-A0A3D0LUV7-F1
#
_cell.length_a   1.000
_cell.length_b   1.000
_cell.length_c   1.000
_cell.angle_alpha   90.00
_cell.angle_beta   90.00
_cell.angle_gamma   90.00
#
_symmetry.space_group_name_H-M   'P 1'
#
loop_
_entity.id
_entity.type
_entity.pdbx_description
1 polymer ?
#
loop_
_entity_poly.entity_id
_entity_poly.type
_entity_poly.pdbx_seq_one_letter_code
_entity_poly.pdbx_strand_id
1 'polypeptide(L)' 'MIAGSANETPMVRFENVSKCYGDLKVLDQLDLDIAANEKVAVIGPSGSGK' A
#
# COMPACT_ATOMS: atom_id res chain seq x y z
N MET A 1 -8.60 20.68 3.09
CA MET A 1 -7.95 19.49 3.67
C MET A 1 -8.89 18.95 4.72
N ILE A 2 -9.58 17.84 4.44
CA ILE A 2 -10.33 17.11 5.46
C ILE A 2 -9.43 15.96 5.90
N ALA A 3 -8.88 16.08 7.12
CA ALA A 3 -8.18 14.97 7.76
C ALA A 3 -9.25 13.96 8.20
N GLY A 4 -9.23 12.76 7.61
CA GLY A 4 -9.97 11.61 8.15
C GLY A 4 -9.53 11.39 9.59
N SER A 5 -10.49 11.13 10.48
CA SER A 5 -10.23 11.01 11.91
C SER A 5 -9.28 9.85 12.17
N ALA A 6 -8.29 10.05 13.05
CA ALA A 6 -7.22 9.09 13.38
C ALA A 6 -7.72 7.81 14.11
N ASN A 7 -9.01 7.47 14.00
CA ASN A 7 -9.68 6.39 14.71
C ASN A 7 -10.47 5.44 13.80
N GLU A 8 -10.39 5.60 12.48
CA GLU A 8 -10.98 4.62 11.56
C GLU A 8 -9.96 3.52 11.28
N THR A 9 -10.26 2.30 11.74
CA THR A 9 -9.50 1.11 11.34
C THR A 9 -9.57 0.97 9.81
N PRO A 10 -8.44 0.99 9.09
CA PRO A 10 -8.46 0.85 7.65
C PRO A 10 -9.02 -0.51 7.25
N MET A 11 -9.67 -0.56 6.09
CA MET A 11 -10.22 -1.80 5.54
C MET A 11 -9.12 -2.71 5.00
N VAL A 12 -8.05 -2.11 4.47
CA VAL A 12 -6.83 -2.79 4.06
C VAL A 12 -5.64 -2.07 4.69
N ARG A 13 -4.73 -2.82 5.31
CA ARG A 13 -3.50 -2.30 5.91
C ARG A 13 -2.31 -3.17 5.54
N PHE A 14 -1.26 -2.52 5.06
CA PHE A 14 0.09 -3.05 4.93
C PHE A 14 0.99 -2.32 5.91
N GLU A 15 1.73 -3.08 6.71
CA GLU A 15 2.73 -2.57 7.65
C GLU A 15 4.08 -3.22 7.33
N ASN A 16 5.06 -2.41 6.92
CA ASN A 16 6.42 -2.82 6.57
C ASN A 16 6.50 -4.00 5.60
N VAL A 17 5.60 -4.06 4.61
CA VAL A 17 5.50 -5.19 3.69
C VAL A 17 6.66 -5.18 2.70
N SER A 18 7.43 -6.26 2.68
CA SER A 18 8.47 -6.50 1.68
C SER A 18 8.17 -7.76 0.87
N LYS A 19 8.52 -7.75 -0.42
CA LYS A 19 8.33 -8.89 -1.30
C LYS A 19 9.57 -9.10 -2.16
N CYS A 20 10.04 -10.34 -2.20
CA CYS A 20 11.15 -10.76 -3.06
C CYS A 20 10.75 -11.92 -3.98
N TYR A 21 11.36 -11.95 -5.17
CA TYR A 21 11.38 -13.08 -6.08
C TYR A 21 12.84 -13.53 -6.23
N GLY A 22 13.22 -14.59 -5.53
CA GLY A 22 14.63 -14.92 -5.33
C GLY A 22 15.35 -13.75 -4.66
N ASP A 23 16.48 -13.33 -5.23
CA ASP A 23 17.29 -12.21 -4.73
C ASP A 23 16.72 -10.83 -5.12
N LEU A 24 15.74 -10.77 -6.03
CA LEU A 24 15.14 -9.52 -6.45
C LEU A 24 14.08 -9.06 -5.46
N LYS A 25 14.36 -7.96 -4.74
CA LYS A 25 13.36 -7.27 -3.92
C LYS A 25 12.48 -6.36 -4.79
N VAL A 26 11.17 -6.66 -4.85
CA VAL A 26 10.17 -5.92 -5.64
C VAL A 26 9.30 -4.97 -4.83
N LEU A 27 9.15 -5.21 -3.51
CA LEU A 27 8.59 -4.27 -2.55
C LEU A 27 9.54 -4.21 -1.35
N ASP A 28 9.82 -3.01 -0.85
CA ASP A 28 10.68 -2.79 0.31
C ASP A 28 9.94 -1.94 1.34
N GLN A 29 9.57 -2.56 2.46
CA GLN A 29 8.94 -1.90 3.61
C GLN A 29 7.79 -0.96 3.22
N LEU A 30 6.85 -1.45 2.43
CA LEU A 30 5.66 -0.71 2.03
C LEU A 30 4.67 -0.60 3.19
N ASP A 31 4.31 0.64 3.53
CA ASP A 31 3.18 0.99 4.38
C ASP A 31 2.04 1.54 3.52
N LEU A 32 0.84 1.01 3.71
CA LEU A 32 -0.36 1.43 2.97
C LEU A 32 -1.61 1.18 3.80
N ASP A 33 -2.41 2.22 4.00
CA ASP A 33 -3.75 2.13 4.57
C ASP A 33 -4.78 2.52 3.51
N ILE A 34 -5.83 1.72 3.36
CA ILE A 34 -6.98 2.02 2.51
C ILE A 34 -8.24 2.00 3.37
N ALA A 35 -8.96 3.11 3.40
CA ALA A 35 -10.20 3.23 4.14
C ALA A 35 -11.35 2.46 3.48
N ALA A 36 -12.39 2.15 4.26
CA ALA A 36 -13.59 1.54 3.70
C ALA A 36 -14.23 2.47 2.65
N ASN A 37 -14.61 1.89 1.50
CA ASN A 37 -15.17 2.60 0.34
C ASN A 37 -14.20 3.56 -0.38
N GLU A 38 -12.92 3.58 -0.02
CA GLU A 38 -11.90 4.33 -0.75
C GLU A 38 -11.57 3.67 -2.09
N LYS A 39 -11.43 4.48 -3.14
CA LYS A 39 -11.02 4.03 -4.47
C LYS A 39 -9.57 4.42 -4.70
N VAL A 40 -8.70 3.42 -4.78
CA VAL A 40 -7.26 3.61 -5.00
C VAL A 40 -6.87 3.02 -6.35
N ALA A 41 -5.96 3.69 -7.06
CA ALA A 41 -5.33 3.17 -8.26
C ALA A 41 -3.82 3.14 -8.07
N VAL A 42 -3.19 2.02 -8.40
CA VAL A 42 -1.73 1.87 -8.39
C VAL A 42 -1.21 2.10 -9.80
N ILE A 43 -0.29 3.05 -9.97
CA ILE A 43 0.26 3.46 -11.29
C ILE A 43 1.77 3.38 -11.33
N GLY A 44 2.33 3.14 -12.51
CA GLY A 44 3.78 2.96 -12.69
C GLY A 44 4.16 2.11 -13.91
N PRO A 45 5.44 2.13 -14.34
CA PRO A 45 5.92 1.39 -15.51
C PRO A 45 5.75 -0.13 -15.39
N SER A 46 5.80 -0.86 -16.52
CA SER A 46 5.81 -2.33 -16.50
C SER A 46 6.93 -2.88 -15.62
N GLY A 47 6.62 -3.87 -14.78
CA GLY A 47 7.58 -4.50 -13.87
C GLY A 47 7.81 -3.79 -12.54
N SER A 48 7.16 -2.65 -12.26
CA SER A 48 7.40 -1.85 -11.05
C SER A 48 6.82 -2.41 -9.74
N GLY A 49 6.28 -3.63 -9.73
CA GLY A 49 5.71 -4.25 -8.52
C GLY A 49 4.34 -3.73 -8.10
N LYS A 50 3.57 -3.15 -9.03
CA LYS A 50 2.15 -2.83 -8.83
C LYS A 50 1.30 -4.08 -8.72
#